data_AF-A0A378FYB0-F1
#
_entry.id   AF-A0A378FYB0-F1
#
_cell.length_a   1.000
_cell.length_b   1.000
_cell.length_c   1.000
_cell.angle_alpha   90.00
_cell.angle_beta   90.00
_cell.angle_gamma   90.00
#
_symmetry.space_group_name_H-M   'P 1'
#
loop_
_entity.id
_entity.type
_entity.pdbx_description
1 polymer ?
#
loop_
_entity_poly.entity_id
_entity_poly.type
_entity_poly.pdbx_seq_one_letter_code
_entity_poly.pdbx_strand_id
1 'polypeptide(L)'
;MARNLPRHIGDRTVTGMVARDQMVGPWQIPVANCAVTTASLDSYYGEAMAMGERAPVALLDFAASGRLAVGEALTNIAATQMAS
;
A
#
# COMPACT_ATOMS: atom_id res chain seq x y z
N MET A 1 -14.91 3.34 16.22
CA MET A 1 -15.75 2.42 15.42
C MET A 1 -15.90 3.01 14.02
N ALA A 2 -15.73 2.20 12.96
CA ALA A 2 -15.93 2.50 11.53
C ALA A 2 -14.84 3.29 10.75
N ARG A 3 -13.84 2.58 10.20
CA ARG A 3 -13.11 2.89 8.94
C ARG A 3 -12.59 1.63 8.20
N ASN A 4 -13.18 0.46 8.46
CA ASN A 4 -12.71 -0.82 7.89
C ASN A 4 -13.62 -1.38 6.80
N LEU A 5 -14.83 -0.81 6.64
CA LEU A 5 -15.85 -1.38 5.76
C LEU A 5 -15.39 -1.53 4.29
N PRO A 6 -14.74 -0.53 3.66
CA PRO A 6 -14.27 -0.68 2.27
C PRO A 6 -13.24 -1.79 2.06
N ARG A 7 -12.52 -2.20 3.12
CA ARG A 7 -11.48 -3.23 3.07
C ARG A 7 -12.00 -4.66 3.06
N HIS A 8 -13.23 -4.86 3.53
CA HIS A 8 -13.84 -6.18 3.65
C HIS A 8 -14.79 -6.51 2.49
N ILE A 9 -15.21 -5.52 1.70
CA ILE A 9 -16.15 -5.70 0.59
C ILE A 9 -15.46 -6.05 -0.73
N GLY A 10 -14.18 -5.69 -0.90
CA GLY A 10 -13.40 -6.01 -2.08
C GLY A 10 -12.70 -7.35 -1.94
N ASP A 11 -12.71 -8.15 -3.01
CA ASP A 11 -11.85 -9.33 -3.06
C ASP A 11 -10.37 -8.91 -3.10
N ARG A 12 -9.54 -9.74 -2.46
CA ARG A 12 -8.11 -9.51 -2.25
C ARG A 12 -7.30 -10.78 -2.36
N THR A 13 -7.85 -11.80 -3.03
CA THR A 13 -7.22 -13.13 -3.14
C THR A 13 -7.30 -13.72 -4.54
N VAL A 14 -8.19 -13.21 -5.39
CA VAL A 14 -8.27 -13.61 -6.79
C VAL A 14 -6.90 -13.48 -7.45
N THR A 15 -6.55 -14.45 -8.29
CA THR A 15 -5.23 -14.76 -8.88
C THR A 15 -4.29 -15.63 -8.03
N GLY A 16 -4.44 -15.67 -6.71
CA GLY A 16 -3.51 -16.41 -5.83
C GLY A 16 -2.09 -15.81 -5.75
N MET A 17 -1.87 -14.64 -6.36
CA MET A 17 -0.59 -13.94 -6.39
C MET A 17 -0.50 -12.80 -5.36
N VAL A 18 -1.52 -12.61 -4.52
CA VAL A 18 -1.52 -11.55 -3.51
C VAL A 18 -0.63 -11.94 -2.33
N ALA A 19 0.57 -11.36 -2.28
CA ALA A 19 1.56 -11.62 -1.21
C ALA A 19 1.35 -10.70 0.01
N ARG A 20 0.86 -9.48 -0.20
CA ARG A 20 0.54 -8.53 0.88
C ARG A 20 -0.67 -7.70 0.52
N ASP A 21 -1.69 -7.77 1.36
CA ASP A 21 -2.88 -6.94 1.28
C ASP A 21 -2.94 -5.92 2.43
N GLN A 22 -4.05 -5.17 2.55
CA GLN A 22 -4.19 -4.10 3.55
C GLN A 22 -4.23 -4.59 5.01
N MET A 23 -4.48 -5.88 5.28
CA MET A 23 -4.69 -6.44 6.61
C MET A 23 -3.42 -7.12 7.14
N VAL A 24 -3.08 -6.82 8.40
CA VAL A 24 -1.81 -7.24 8.99
C VAL A 24 -2.03 -8.03 10.27
N GLY A 25 -1.24 -9.10 10.41
CA GLY A 25 -1.12 -9.89 11.63
C GLY A 25 -2.33 -10.80 11.94
N PRO A 26 -2.28 -11.50 13.08
CA PRO A 26 -3.34 -12.44 13.48
C PRO A 26 -4.71 -11.76 13.67
N TRP A 27 -4.71 -10.48 14.04
CA TRP A 27 -5.92 -9.69 14.26
C TRP A 27 -6.43 -8.98 13.00
N GLN A 28 -5.78 -9.19 11.85
CA GLN A 28 -6.22 -8.65 10.56
C GLN A 28 -6.54 -7.16 10.63
N ILE A 29 -5.61 -6.37 11.16
CA ILE A 29 -5.82 -4.93 11.33
C ILE A 29 -5.43 -4.23 10.02
N PRO A 30 -6.27 -3.34 9.46
CA PRO A 30 -6.03 -2.72 8.14
C PRO A 30 -4.97 -1.61 8.19
N VAL A 31 -3.70 -1.99 8.38
CA VAL A 31 -2.56 -1.06 8.60
C VAL A 31 -1.36 -1.35 7.70
N ALA A 32 -1.50 -2.12 6.62
CA ALA A 32 -0.39 -2.29 5.68
C ALA A 32 -0.13 -0.99 4.90
N ASN A 33 1.15 -0.63 4.75
CA ASN A 33 1.56 0.61 4.07
C ASN A 33 1.58 0.49 2.54
N CYS A 34 1.71 -0.73 2.01
CA CYS A 34 1.81 -1.03 0.59
C CYS A 34 1.21 -2.41 0.28
N ALA A 35 0.73 -2.57 -0.96
CA ALA A 35 0.28 -3.85 -1.49
C ALA A 35 1.40 -4.52 -2.29
N VAL A 36 1.45 -5.85 -2.27
CA VAL A 36 2.48 -6.63 -2.95
C VAL A 36 1.84 -7.83 -3.65
N THR A 37 2.15 -8.02 -4.93
CA THR A 37 1.73 -9.17 -5.75
C THR A 37 2.93 -9.89 -6.34
N THR A 38 2.90 -11.22 -6.42
CA THR A 38 3.95 -12.00 -7.08
C THR A 38 3.81 -11.90 -8.61
N ALA A 39 4.92 -11.97 -9.33
CA ALA A 39 4.96 -11.94 -10.80
C ALA A 39 4.42 -13.24 -11.41
N SER A 40 4.53 -14.35 -10.68
CA SER A 40 4.05 -15.68 -11.06
C SER A 40 3.78 -16.52 -9.80
N LEU A 41 3.09 -17.66 -9.95
CA LEU A 41 2.76 -18.55 -8.82
C LEU A 41 3.99 -19.32 -8.28
N ASP A 42 5.08 -19.38 -9.04
CA ASP A 42 6.31 -20.11 -8.74
C ASP A 42 7.51 -19.18 -8.46
N SER A 43 7.24 -17.89 -8.20
CA SER A 43 8.24 -16.84 -8.19
C SER A 43 8.14 -15.97 -6.93
N TYR A 44 9.29 -15.56 -6.39
CA TYR A 44 9.40 -14.56 -5.31
C TYR A 44 9.59 -13.13 -5.84
N TYR A 45 9.60 -12.96 -7.15
CA TYR A 45 9.62 -11.67 -7.83
C TYR A 45 8.20 -11.11 -7.91
N GLY A 46 8.04 -9.79 -8.11
CA GLY A 46 6.70 -9.22 -8.25
C GLY A 46 6.65 -7.69 -8.22
N GLU A 47 5.47 -7.17 -7.95
CA GLU A 47 5.14 -5.75 -8.01
C GLU A 47 4.66 -5.22 -6.65
N ALA A 48 5.09 -4.00 -6.32
CA ALA A 48 4.70 -3.30 -5.09
C ALA A 48 4.02 -1.97 -5.44
N MET A 49 2.93 -1.67 -4.73
CA MET A 49 2.12 -0.48 -4.95
C MET A 49 1.95 0.27 -3.62
N ALA A 50 2.23 1.57 -3.63
CA ALA A 50 2.07 2.47 -2.50
C ALA A 50 1.50 3.82 -2.96
N MET A 51 0.73 4.48 -2.08
CA MET A 51 0.15 5.79 -2.34
C MET A 51 0.59 6.76 -1.25
N GLY A 52 0.72 8.04 -1.61
CA GLY A 52 0.98 9.14 -0.68
C GLY A 52 0.15 10.36 -1.04
N GLU A 53 -0.41 11.03 -0.04
CA GLU A 53 -1.23 12.22 -0.22
C GLU A 53 -1.09 13.21 0.94
N ARG A 54 -0.90 14.48 0.60
CA ARG A 54 -0.90 15.58 1.58
C ARG A 54 -1.64 16.81 1.08
N ALA A 55 -2.82 16.62 0.47
CA ALA A 55 -3.66 17.69 -0.07
C ALA A 55 -3.93 18.85 0.91
N PRO A 56 -4.17 18.65 2.23
CA PRO A 56 -4.35 19.77 3.16
C PRO A 56 -3.15 20.71 3.27
N VAL A 57 -1.93 20.23 3.03
CA VAL A 57 -0.70 21.06 3.04
C VAL A 57 -0.69 22.05 1.89
N ALA A 58 -1.43 21.77 0.80
CA ALA A 58 -1.54 22.67 -0.34
C ALA A 58 -2.20 24.02 0.01
N LEU A 59 -2.97 24.09 1.11
CA LEU A 59 -3.53 25.35 1.60
C LEU A 59 -2.46 26.32 2.12
N LEU A 60 -1.27 25.81 2.47
CA LEU A 60 -0.14 26.60 2.96
C LEU A 60 0.98 26.70 1.93
N ASP A 61 1.34 25.58 1.29
CA ASP A 61 2.37 25.50 0.25
C ASP A 61 2.02 24.38 -0.74
N PHE A 62 1.65 24.78 -1.96
CA PHE A 62 1.33 23.87 -3.05
C PHE A 62 2.52 22.96 -3.43
N ALA A 63 3.74 23.49 -3.44
CA ALA A 63 4.92 22.74 -3.79
C ALA A 63 5.33 21.76 -2.68
N ALA A 64 5.16 22.14 -1.41
CA ALA A 64 5.37 21.23 -0.28
C ALA A 64 4.39 20.05 -0.29
N SER A 65 3.12 20.28 -0.63
CA SER A 65 2.13 19.21 -0.79
C SER A 65 2.58 18.13 -1.77
N GLY A 66 3.04 18.55 -2.96
CA GLY A 66 3.58 17.63 -3.97
C GLY A 66 4.80 16.86 -3.49
N ARG A 67 5.76 17.54 -2.85
CA ARG A 67 6.97 16.88 -2.30
C ARG A 67 6.63 15.86 -1.21
N LEU A 68 5.69 16.18 -0.32
CA LEU A 68 5.27 15.28 0.75
C LEU A 68 4.48 14.09 0.22
N ALA A 69 3.64 14.27 -0.82
CA ALA A 69 2.94 13.15 -1.45
C ALA A 69 3.93 12.13 -2.04
N VAL A 70 4.97 12.61 -2.73
CA VAL A 70 6.06 11.75 -3.24
C VAL A 70 6.82 11.10 -2.07
N GLY A 71 7.17 11.88 -1.05
CA GLY A 71 7.87 11.38 0.13
C GLY A 71 7.10 10.28 0.85
N GLU A 72 5.78 10.45 1.04
CA GLU A 72 4.93 9.47 1.69
C GLU A 72 4.83 8.17 0.88
N ALA A 73 4.65 8.28 -0.44
CA ALA A 73 4.65 7.11 -1.33
C ALA A 73 5.97 6.32 -1.22
N LEU A 74 7.11 7.03 -1.20
CA LEU A 74 8.42 6.41 -1.03
C LEU A 74 8.57 5.75 0.36
N THR A 75 8.18 6.43 1.44
CA THR A 75 8.26 5.84 2.79
C THR A 75 7.34 4.64 2.96
N ASN A 76 6.20 4.62 2.26
CA ASN A 76 5.24 3.52 2.32
C ASN A 76 5.75 2.26 1.61
N ILE A 77 6.56 2.42 0.55
CA ILE A 77 7.18 1.30 -0.19
C ILE A 77 8.56 0.91 0.34
N ALA A 78 9.22 1.76 1.14
CA ALA A 78 10.62 1.56 1.55
C ALA A 78 10.90 0.22 2.29
N ALA A 79 9.92 -0.36 2.98
CA ALA A 79 10.04 -1.65 3.66
C ALA A 79 9.67 -2.86 2.77
N THR A 80 9.56 -2.67 1.45
CA THR A 80 9.38 -3.76 0.49
C THR A 80 10.69 -4.07 -0.19
N GLN A 81 11.09 -5.35 -0.11
CA GLN A 81 12.10 -5.91 -0.98
C GLN A 81 11.41 -6.98 -1.81
N MET A 82 11.34 -6.75 -3.11
CA MET A 82 10.97 -7.76 -4.08
C MET A 82 12.27 -8.15 -4.76
N ALA A 83 12.57 -9.45 -4.82
CA ALA A 83 13.69 -9.88 -5.65
C ALA A 83 13.43 -9.32 -7.06
N SER A 84 14.46 -8.73 -7.67
CA SER A 84 14.42 -8.13 -9.01
C SER A 84 15.20 -8.99 -10.00
#